data_AF-G4YUQ9-F1
#
_entry.id   AF-G4YUQ9-F1
#
_cell.length_a   1.000
_cell.length_b   1.000
_cell.length_c   1.000
_cell.angle_alpha   90.00
_cell.angle_beta   90.00
_cell.angle_gamma   90.00
#
_symmetry.space_group_name_H-M   'P 1'
#
loop_
_entity.id
_entity.type
_entity.pdbx_description
1 polymer ?
#
loop_
_entity_poly.entity_id
_entity_poly.type
_entity_poly.pdbx_seq_one_letter_code
_entity_poly.pdbx_strand_id
1 'polypeptide(L)'
;MFDYELPSRRQISGCLLDVLYDREKTQLILRITESDVTNLALITDGSSNTNGDSIINFFESVIGSGKVTSVVTDNAANMKKAWRLVRKQRVGLVCTGYTTHGMNLLMKDIFNLDFFKDVLDRAKQLVRFFKDHRGLWSRFRDLQKALRKKGEKRRRLSLPVPTRWYTHEKCVANVFHNKDIIAAIFSDTALLKNYKGASLDEALVIFRDDDFWQKTAVVLKLIQPVNKCLAAFERDACSLSLVYHQFSWLCKHPVYTEPLDDCSVLLQAEVLGLINARRGKICTPTVKIAYLLDQTKTMYDPNDLEVKALINDAAQLAQDLQLVPTELAEKFHKQLQDFVLMKSAWTGKSREDNNAYSPIAWWSLETSNTYALVQEFAKLLLYIPTSSASSERSWSIHGFIHTKLRNRLTPERVNKLVFVYTNIARKSEVNHILYQLYPDAYDDSDISDESEDEEDENVASNHHRAAVTAITSECEEKEAGEVVQEAAAPAQNMFRTPPASQVRRAVTWETR
;
A
#
# COMPACT_ATOMS: atom_id res chain seq x y z
N MET A 1 20.85 -31.38 34.67
CA MET A 1 19.63 -31.42 33.81
C MET A 1 18.80 -30.24 34.28
N PHE A 2 18.57 -29.24 33.45
CA PHE A 2 17.75 -28.09 33.89
C PHE A 2 16.29 -28.56 34.01
N ASP A 3 15.70 -28.44 35.20
CA ASP A 3 14.28 -28.73 35.50
C ASP A 3 13.38 -27.64 34.90
N TYR A 4 13.40 -27.53 33.57
CA TYR A 4 12.55 -26.59 32.85
C TYR A 4 11.49 -27.36 32.08
N GLU A 5 10.24 -27.28 32.55
CA GLU A 5 9.09 -27.74 31.78
C GLU A 5 8.71 -26.73 30.71
N LEU A 6 8.61 -27.20 29.46
CA LEU A 6 8.18 -26.36 28.35
C LEU A 6 6.71 -25.94 28.54
N PRO A 7 6.36 -24.67 28.28
CA PRO A 7 5.00 -24.19 28.46
C PRO A 7 4.04 -24.87 27.49
N SER A 8 2.83 -25.16 27.98
CA SER A 8 1.76 -25.73 27.16
C SER A 8 1.26 -24.73 26.11
N ARG A 9 0.62 -25.23 25.04
CA ARG A 9 -0.06 -24.39 24.04
C ARG A 9 -1.04 -23.40 24.67
N ARG A 10 -1.75 -23.79 25.74
CA ARG A 10 -2.70 -22.91 26.44
C ARG A 10 -2.00 -21.77 27.16
N GLN A 11 -0.87 -22.05 27.83
CA GLN A 11 -0.06 -21.01 28.47
C GLN A 11 0.54 -20.06 27.42
N ILE A 12 1.05 -20.59 26.31
CA ILE A 12 1.63 -19.78 25.21
C ILE A 12 0.57 -18.86 24.59
N SER A 13 -0.63 -19.37 24.30
CA SER A 13 -1.71 -18.61 23.64
C SER A 13 -2.62 -17.83 24.59
N GLY A 14 -2.42 -17.96 25.90
CA GLY A 14 -3.13 -17.23 26.94
C GLY A 14 -2.17 -16.29 27.67
N CYS A 15 -1.88 -16.58 28.94
CA CYS A 15 -1.16 -15.69 29.83
C CYS A 15 0.19 -15.19 29.29
N LEU A 16 0.99 -16.03 28.62
CA LEU A 16 2.28 -15.59 28.08
C LEU A 16 2.13 -14.61 26.92
N LEU A 17 1.12 -14.81 26.07
CA LEU A 17 0.80 -13.88 24.98
C LEU A 17 0.30 -12.56 25.52
N ASP A 18 -0.56 -12.59 26.54
CA ASP A 18 -1.13 -11.39 27.17
C ASP A 18 -0.01 -10.53 27.80
N VAL A 19 0.85 -11.14 28.61
CA VAL A 19 2.01 -10.47 29.22
C VAL A 19 2.93 -9.86 28.17
N LEU A 20 3.21 -10.60 27.08
CA LEU A 20 4.07 -10.12 26.02
C LEU A 20 3.43 -8.95 25.24
N TYR A 21 2.15 -9.08 24.92
CA TYR A 21 1.37 -8.05 24.25
C TYR A 21 1.34 -6.76 25.08
N ASP A 22 0.98 -6.84 26.37
CA ASP A 22 0.88 -5.68 27.25
C ASP A 22 2.23 -4.99 27.48
N ARG A 23 3.31 -5.79 27.57
CA ARG A 23 4.67 -5.25 27.65
C ARG A 23 5.04 -4.46 26.40
N GLU A 24 4.90 -5.06 25.22
CA GLU A 24 5.21 -4.36 23.97
C GLU A 24 4.25 -3.18 23.73
N LYS A 25 3.00 -3.26 24.22
CA LYS A 25 2.02 -2.16 24.22
C LYS A 25 2.48 -0.96 24.97
N THR A 26 2.78 -1.17 26.23
CA THR A 26 3.21 -0.12 27.14
C THR A 26 4.48 0.52 26.60
N GLN A 27 5.46 -0.28 26.17
CA GLN A 27 6.71 0.21 25.58
C GLN A 27 6.53 1.04 24.31
N LEU A 28 5.50 0.75 23.53
CA LEU A 28 5.20 1.52 22.34
C LEU A 28 4.42 2.79 22.64
N ILE A 29 3.43 2.73 23.53
CA ILE A 29 2.72 3.93 24.01
C ILE A 29 3.72 4.91 24.60
N LEU A 30 4.61 4.48 25.51
CA LEU A 30 5.66 5.32 26.09
C LEU A 30 6.54 5.95 25.00
N ARG A 31 6.96 5.18 23.99
CA ARG A 31 7.75 5.71 22.87
C ARG A 31 7.03 6.76 22.03
N ILE A 32 5.69 6.80 22.03
CA ILE A 32 4.87 7.78 21.30
C ILE A 32 4.53 8.98 22.20
N THR A 33 4.29 8.73 23.49
CA THR A 33 3.84 9.75 24.45
C THR A 33 5.01 10.52 25.05
N GLU A 34 6.13 9.86 25.34
CA GLU A 34 7.33 10.48 25.94
C GLU A 34 8.30 11.06 24.90
N SER A 35 8.15 10.70 23.62
CA SER A 35 8.91 11.32 22.53
C SER A 35 8.34 12.69 22.16
N ASP A 36 9.18 13.59 21.64
CA ASP A 36 8.79 14.83 20.94
C ASP A 36 8.02 14.57 19.61
N VAL A 37 7.39 13.40 19.46
CA VAL A 37 6.53 13.09 18.32
C VAL A 37 5.25 13.91 18.46
N THR A 38 5.20 14.94 17.63
CA THR A 38 4.09 15.90 17.50
C THR A 38 3.04 15.44 16.49
N ASN A 39 3.39 14.48 15.62
CA ASN A 39 2.60 14.14 14.42
C ASN A 39 2.60 12.64 14.13
N LEU A 40 1.40 12.05 14.02
CA LEU A 40 1.22 10.65 13.63
C LEU A 40 0.35 10.52 12.37
N ALA A 41 0.74 9.59 11.51
CA ALA A 41 0.01 9.22 10.30
C ALA A 41 -0.64 7.84 10.47
N LEU A 42 -1.97 7.80 10.47
CA LEU A 42 -2.74 6.57 10.52
C LEU A 42 -2.92 5.99 9.12
N ILE A 43 -2.46 4.76 8.91
CA ILE A 43 -2.74 4.00 7.70
C ILE A 43 -3.76 2.92 8.08
N THR A 44 -4.91 2.89 7.42
CA THR A 44 -5.94 1.90 7.73
C THR A 44 -6.75 1.53 6.50
N ASP A 45 -7.12 0.25 6.40
CA ASP A 45 -7.97 -0.31 5.35
C ASP A 45 -9.46 -0.28 5.72
N GLY A 46 -9.80 0.28 6.89
CA GLY A 46 -11.14 0.36 7.43
C GLY A 46 -11.46 1.75 7.98
N SER A 47 -12.74 2.05 8.19
CA SER A 47 -13.19 3.29 8.85
C SER A 47 -13.61 3.08 10.30
N SER A 48 -13.97 1.83 10.64
CA SER A 48 -14.68 1.50 11.87
C SER A 48 -14.18 0.18 12.46
N ASN A 49 -14.23 0.03 13.78
CA ASN A 49 -14.04 -1.26 14.43
C ASN A 49 -15.32 -2.14 14.28
N THR A 50 -15.29 -3.35 14.82
CA THR A 50 -16.45 -4.29 14.83
C THR A 50 -17.68 -3.75 15.56
N ASN A 51 -17.52 -2.73 16.41
CA ASN A 51 -18.59 -2.10 17.18
C ASN A 51 -19.14 -0.84 16.48
N GLY A 52 -18.60 -0.47 15.32
CA GLY A 52 -19.00 0.71 14.55
C GLY A 52 -18.29 2.01 14.96
N ASP A 53 -17.39 1.98 15.96
CA ASP A 53 -16.66 3.17 16.39
C ASP A 53 -15.59 3.57 15.38
N SER A 54 -15.41 4.88 15.20
CA SER A 54 -14.34 5.45 14.37
C SER A 54 -12.97 4.95 14.83
N ILE A 55 -12.21 4.35 13.90
CA ILE A 55 -10.84 3.86 14.18
C ILE A 55 -9.96 4.98 14.73
N ILE A 56 -10.13 6.19 14.21
CA ILE A 56 -9.37 7.35 14.67
C ILE A 56 -9.64 7.61 16.14
N ASN A 57 -10.90 7.70 16.56
CA ASN A 57 -11.28 7.94 17.95
C ASN A 57 -10.75 6.86 18.88
N PHE A 58 -10.77 5.59 18.43
CA PHE A 58 -10.17 4.49 19.17
C PHE A 58 -8.67 4.70 19.39
N PHE A 59 -7.88 4.98 18.34
CA PHE A 59 -6.44 5.23 18.49
C PHE A 59 -6.17 6.40 19.41
N GLU A 60 -6.89 7.49 19.21
CA GLU A 60 -6.75 8.74 19.95
C GLU A 60 -7.08 8.60 21.45
N SER A 61 -7.97 7.66 21.81
CA SER A 61 -8.22 7.28 23.20
C SER A 61 -7.03 6.60 23.89
N VAL A 62 -6.13 6.00 23.11
CA VAL A 62 -4.96 5.26 23.60
C VAL A 62 -3.72 6.14 23.66
N ILE A 63 -3.48 6.98 22.64
CA ILE A 63 -2.25 7.78 22.50
C ILE A 63 -2.41 9.27 22.83
N GLY A 64 -3.64 9.71 23.10
CA GLY A 64 -3.96 11.08 23.45
C GLY A 64 -4.63 11.86 22.31
N SER A 65 -5.55 12.75 22.69
CA SER A 65 -6.34 13.50 21.72
C SER A 65 -5.50 14.47 20.88
N GLY A 66 -5.64 14.43 19.55
CA GLY A 66 -5.00 15.41 18.66
C GLY A 66 -3.62 15.01 18.16
N LYS A 67 -3.09 13.85 18.59
CA LYS A 67 -1.80 13.33 18.13
C LYS A 67 -1.85 12.80 16.67
N VAL A 68 -3.02 12.40 16.18
CA VAL A 68 -3.18 11.91 14.79
C VAL A 68 -3.44 13.09 13.87
N THR A 69 -2.50 13.40 12.99
CA THR A 69 -2.58 14.55 12.09
C THR A 69 -2.88 14.18 10.64
N SER A 70 -2.76 12.89 10.29
CA SER A 70 -3.17 12.40 8.98
C SER A 70 -3.74 10.98 9.02
N VAL A 71 -4.61 10.69 8.05
CA VAL A 71 -5.24 9.38 7.86
C VAL A 71 -5.18 9.01 6.40
N VAL A 72 -4.71 7.79 6.13
CA VAL A 72 -4.45 7.26 4.80
C VAL A 72 -5.22 5.95 4.64
N THR A 73 -6.23 5.95 3.78
CA THR A 73 -7.07 4.77 3.53
C THR A 73 -7.16 4.44 2.05
N ASP A 74 -7.88 3.39 1.67
CA ASP A 74 -8.24 3.22 0.26
C ASP A 74 -9.15 4.36 -0.24
N ASN A 75 -9.47 4.36 -1.54
CA ASN A 75 -10.30 5.40 -2.16
C ASN A 75 -11.79 5.04 -2.24
N ALA A 76 -12.25 4.03 -1.48
CA ALA A 76 -13.63 3.58 -1.53
C ALA A 76 -14.61 4.67 -1.06
N ALA A 77 -15.87 4.58 -1.51
CA ALA A 77 -16.86 5.63 -1.28
C ALA A 77 -17.21 5.79 0.21
N ASN A 78 -17.24 4.68 0.95
CA ASN A 78 -17.40 4.65 2.40
C ASN A 78 -16.22 5.36 3.11
N MET A 79 -14.97 5.16 2.69
CA MET A 79 -13.81 5.85 3.26
C MET A 79 -13.86 7.35 3.01
N LYS A 80 -14.20 7.78 1.79
CA LYS A 80 -14.40 9.20 1.48
C LYS A 80 -15.54 9.82 2.30
N LYS A 81 -16.59 9.06 2.61
CA LYS A 81 -17.66 9.49 3.53
C LYS A 81 -17.11 9.61 4.96
N ALA A 82 -16.32 8.65 5.43
CA ALA A 82 -15.68 8.69 6.74
C ALA A 82 -14.75 9.91 6.87
N TRP A 83 -13.92 10.21 5.87
CA TRP A 83 -13.06 11.40 5.85
C TRP A 83 -13.86 12.70 6.04
N ARG A 84 -15.01 12.83 5.36
CA ARG A 84 -15.88 13.99 5.50
C ARG A 84 -16.47 14.11 6.90
N LEU A 85 -16.85 13.01 7.53
CA LEU A 85 -17.40 13.01 8.88
C LEU A 85 -16.34 13.36 9.91
N VAL A 86 -15.14 12.77 9.80
CA VAL A 86 -14.06 13.03 10.76
C VAL A 86 -13.54 14.45 10.62
N ARG A 87 -13.38 14.98 9.40
CA ARG A 87 -12.95 16.38 9.19
C ARG A 87 -13.92 17.42 9.75
N LYS A 88 -15.20 17.09 9.93
CA LYS A 88 -16.16 17.97 10.62
C LYS A 88 -15.88 18.04 12.14
N GLN A 89 -15.37 16.96 12.72
CA GLN A 89 -15.06 16.87 14.15
C GLN A 89 -13.62 17.31 14.44
N ARG A 90 -12.72 17.12 13.47
CA ARG A 90 -11.28 17.45 13.56
C ARG A 90 -10.85 18.30 12.37
N VAL A 91 -10.95 19.62 12.56
CA VAL A 91 -10.39 20.61 11.64
C VAL A 91 -8.87 20.37 11.55
N GLY A 92 -8.30 20.48 10.34
CA GLY A 92 -6.89 20.23 10.09
C GLY A 92 -6.51 18.80 9.75
N LEU A 93 -7.36 17.79 10.01
CA LEU A 93 -6.99 16.39 9.74
C LEU A 93 -6.76 16.11 8.24
N VAL A 94 -5.53 15.72 7.90
CA VAL A 94 -5.14 15.40 6.52
C VAL A 94 -5.58 13.98 6.16
N CYS A 95 -6.75 13.83 5.56
CA CYS A 95 -7.18 12.57 4.96
C CYS A 95 -6.73 12.43 3.50
N THR A 96 -6.03 11.35 3.18
CA THR A 96 -5.55 11.01 1.83
C THR A 96 -5.85 9.57 1.48
N GLY A 97 -5.88 9.27 0.17
CA GLY A 97 -6.14 7.94 -0.35
C GLY A 97 -4.88 7.23 -0.80
N TYR A 98 -4.91 5.89 -0.82
CA TYR A 98 -3.87 5.08 -1.41
C TYR A 98 -3.69 5.41 -2.88
N THR A 99 -2.48 5.84 -3.23
CA THR A 99 -2.16 6.18 -4.62
C THR A 99 -2.10 4.90 -5.46
N THR A 100 -1.67 3.78 -4.88
CA THR A 100 -1.69 2.44 -5.50
C THR A 100 -3.10 2.03 -5.94
N HIS A 101 -4.11 2.23 -5.08
CA HIS A 101 -5.51 2.01 -5.45
C HIS A 101 -5.95 2.96 -6.59
N GLY A 102 -5.53 4.23 -6.53
CA GLY A 102 -5.79 5.19 -7.61
C GLY A 102 -5.22 4.75 -8.97
N MET A 103 -4.02 4.14 -8.98
CA MET A 103 -3.41 3.57 -10.19
C MET A 103 -4.11 2.29 -10.66
N ASN A 104 -4.58 1.44 -9.74
CA ASN A 104 -5.40 0.29 -10.12
C ASN A 104 -6.69 0.72 -10.82
N LEU A 105 -7.34 1.79 -10.35
CA LEU A 105 -8.49 2.36 -11.04
C LEU A 105 -8.14 3.00 -12.39
N LEU A 106 -6.96 3.60 -12.54
CA LEU A 106 -6.49 4.06 -13.85
C LEU A 106 -6.28 2.90 -14.83
N MET A 107 -5.65 1.82 -14.36
CA MET A 107 -5.49 0.59 -15.14
C MET A 107 -6.86 0.03 -15.55
N LYS A 108 -7.84 0.02 -14.64
CA LYS A 108 -9.23 -0.33 -14.95
C LYS A 108 -9.78 0.50 -16.10
N ASP A 109 -9.71 1.82 -15.99
CA ASP A 109 -10.28 2.71 -16.99
C ASP A 109 -9.61 2.51 -18.36
N ILE A 110 -8.28 2.30 -18.40
CA ILE A 110 -7.55 2.04 -19.64
C ILE A 110 -7.93 0.68 -20.25
N PHE A 111 -7.99 -0.39 -19.44
CA PHE A 111 -8.36 -1.72 -19.94
C PHE A 111 -9.84 -1.85 -20.34
N ASN A 112 -10.67 -0.86 -20.00
CA ASN A 112 -12.04 -0.77 -20.48
C ASN A 112 -12.17 -0.11 -21.87
N LEU A 113 -11.11 0.52 -22.38
CA LEU A 113 -11.07 0.99 -23.77
C LEU A 113 -11.13 -0.22 -24.72
N ASP A 114 -11.94 -0.15 -25.77
CA ASP A 114 -12.18 -1.30 -26.67
C ASP A 114 -10.89 -1.90 -27.23
N PHE A 115 -9.92 -1.05 -27.58
CA PHE A 115 -8.60 -1.49 -28.06
C PHE A 115 -7.85 -2.36 -27.04
N PHE A 116 -7.85 -1.97 -25.76
CA PHE A 116 -7.17 -2.71 -24.69
C PHE A 116 -7.98 -3.95 -24.28
N LYS A 117 -9.30 -3.83 -24.26
CA LYS A 117 -10.22 -4.90 -23.91
C LYS A 117 -10.12 -6.06 -24.89
N ASP A 118 -10.13 -5.79 -26.20
CA ASP A 118 -9.95 -6.81 -27.25
C ASP A 118 -8.64 -7.59 -27.06
N VAL A 119 -7.52 -6.88 -26.94
CA VAL A 119 -6.20 -7.50 -26.72
C VAL A 119 -6.20 -8.37 -25.45
N LEU A 120 -6.77 -7.86 -24.35
CA LEU A 120 -6.84 -8.59 -23.10
C LEU A 120 -7.71 -9.84 -23.20
N ASP A 121 -8.89 -9.76 -23.80
CA ASP A 121 -9.82 -10.88 -23.89
C ASP A 121 -9.24 -12.00 -24.76
N ARG A 122 -8.58 -11.64 -25.87
CA ARG A 122 -7.86 -12.60 -26.72
C ARG A 122 -6.66 -13.22 -26.01
N ALA A 123 -5.91 -12.43 -25.24
CA ALA A 123 -4.84 -12.96 -24.39
C ALA A 123 -5.39 -13.94 -23.34
N LYS A 124 -6.51 -13.62 -22.68
CA LYS A 124 -7.17 -14.51 -21.71
C LYS A 124 -7.64 -15.81 -22.36
N GLN A 125 -8.19 -15.76 -23.56
CA GLN A 125 -8.59 -16.96 -24.32
C GLN A 125 -7.40 -17.89 -24.58
N LEU A 126 -6.26 -17.34 -25.06
CA LEU A 126 -5.03 -18.12 -25.20
C LEU A 126 -4.58 -18.73 -23.86
N VAL A 127 -4.55 -17.95 -22.78
CA VAL A 127 -4.14 -18.47 -21.47
C VAL A 127 -5.07 -19.58 -20.98
N ARG A 128 -6.39 -19.41 -21.10
CA ARG A 128 -7.39 -20.43 -20.72
C ARG A 128 -7.15 -21.72 -21.51
N PHE A 129 -7.02 -21.63 -22.82
CA PHE A 129 -6.76 -22.79 -23.68
C PHE A 129 -5.56 -23.61 -23.18
N PHE A 130 -4.44 -22.99 -22.83
CA PHE A 130 -3.29 -23.73 -22.30
C PHE A 130 -3.54 -24.32 -20.90
N LYS A 131 -4.20 -23.58 -20.01
CA LYS A 131 -4.40 -23.99 -18.62
C LYS A 131 -5.44 -25.11 -18.48
N ASP A 132 -6.49 -25.10 -19.31
CA ASP A 132 -7.57 -26.09 -19.29
C ASP A 132 -7.10 -27.46 -19.82
N HIS A 133 -6.06 -27.46 -20.66
CA HIS A 133 -5.47 -28.66 -21.23
C HIS A 133 -4.19 -29.07 -20.49
N ARG A 134 -4.32 -29.97 -19.50
CA ARG A 134 -3.20 -30.42 -18.64
C ARG A 134 -1.93 -30.82 -19.40
N GLY A 135 -2.07 -31.51 -20.53
CA GLY A 135 -0.94 -31.94 -21.37
C GLY A 135 -0.20 -30.76 -22.02
N LEU A 136 -0.94 -29.79 -22.57
CA LEU A 136 -0.38 -28.56 -23.12
C LEU A 136 0.26 -27.71 -22.03
N TRP A 137 -0.38 -27.61 -20.86
CA TRP A 137 0.17 -26.89 -19.72
C TRP A 137 1.49 -27.48 -19.23
N SER A 138 1.59 -28.81 -19.16
CA SER A 138 2.84 -29.48 -18.80
C SER A 138 3.92 -29.22 -19.85
N ARG A 139 3.59 -29.41 -21.13
CA ARG A 139 4.53 -29.17 -22.24
C ARG A 139 5.02 -27.73 -22.27
N PHE A 140 4.14 -26.76 -22.01
CA PHE A 140 4.48 -25.35 -21.89
C PHE A 140 5.52 -25.11 -20.79
N ARG A 141 5.32 -25.70 -19.59
CA ARG A 141 6.28 -25.56 -18.49
C ARG A 141 7.63 -26.19 -18.81
N ASP A 142 7.64 -27.34 -19.47
CA ASP A 142 8.87 -28.04 -19.85
C ASP A 142 9.67 -27.22 -20.87
N LEU A 143 9.00 -26.73 -21.93
CA LEU A 143 9.61 -25.88 -22.95
C LEU A 143 10.07 -24.55 -22.36
N GLN A 144 9.29 -23.94 -21.48
CA GLN A 144 9.68 -22.70 -20.81
C GLN A 144 10.94 -22.93 -19.97
N LYS A 145 11.05 -24.05 -19.24
CA LYS A 145 12.24 -24.38 -18.45
C LYS A 145 13.45 -24.64 -19.34
N ALA A 146 13.28 -25.33 -20.46
CA ALA A 146 14.35 -25.67 -21.39
C ALA A 146 14.88 -24.45 -22.18
N LEU A 147 13.99 -23.54 -22.60
CA LEU A 147 14.34 -22.37 -23.42
C LEU A 147 14.75 -21.15 -22.60
N ARG A 148 14.64 -21.20 -21.27
CA ARG A 148 14.99 -20.08 -20.39
C ARG A 148 16.49 -19.79 -20.46
N LYS A 149 16.85 -18.62 -20.98
CA LYS A 149 18.26 -18.18 -20.98
C LYS A 149 18.71 -17.81 -19.57
N LYS A 150 20.01 -18.00 -19.27
CA LYS A 150 20.59 -17.61 -17.97
C LYS A 150 20.39 -16.11 -17.75
N GLY A 151 19.68 -15.75 -16.68
CA GLY A 151 19.31 -14.36 -16.36
C GLY A 151 17.93 -13.91 -16.86
N GLU A 152 17.23 -14.72 -17.66
CA GLU A 152 15.90 -14.38 -18.17
C GLU A 152 14.81 -14.52 -17.08
N LYS A 153 14.00 -13.46 -16.93
CA LYS A 153 12.86 -13.38 -16.00
C LYS A 153 11.53 -13.56 -16.75
N ARG A 154 11.37 -14.68 -17.47
CA ARG A 154 10.11 -15.02 -18.14
C ARG A 154 9.13 -15.62 -17.12
N ARG A 155 7.92 -15.07 -17.04
CA ARG A 155 6.83 -15.56 -16.18
C ARG A 155 5.92 -16.52 -16.96
N ARG A 156 5.25 -17.41 -16.24
CA ARG A 156 4.25 -18.36 -16.80
C ARG A 156 2.99 -17.64 -17.23
N LEU A 157 2.19 -18.26 -18.09
CA LEU A 157 0.85 -17.77 -18.40
C LEU A 157 0.01 -17.71 -17.13
N SER A 158 -0.74 -16.63 -16.97
CA SER A 158 -1.56 -16.38 -15.78
C SER A 158 -2.79 -15.59 -16.16
N LEU A 159 -3.95 -16.00 -15.68
CA LEU A 159 -5.16 -15.22 -15.81
C LEU A 159 -5.12 -14.02 -14.86
N PRO A 160 -5.72 -12.89 -15.25
CA PRO A 160 -5.81 -11.74 -14.37
C PRO A 160 -6.78 -12.01 -13.22
N VAL A 161 -6.48 -11.42 -12.06
CA VAL A 161 -7.42 -11.34 -10.94
C VAL A 161 -8.33 -10.13 -11.19
N PRO A 162 -9.67 -10.29 -11.29
CA PRO A 162 -10.58 -9.22 -11.70
C PRO A 162 -10.45 -7.94 -10.88
N THR A 163 -10.19 -8.07 -9.57
CA THR A 163 -10.06 -6.94 -8.64
C THR A 163 -8.66 -6.32 -8.59
N ARG A 164 -7.63 -6.96 -9.18
CA ARG A 164 -6.24 -6.48 -9.21
C ARG A 164 -5.83 -6.09 -10.63
N TRP A 165 -6.23 -4.89 -11.06
CA TRP A 165 -6.13 -4.45 -12.46
C TRP A 165 -4.74 -4.47 -13.08
N TYR A 166 -3.65 -4.30 -12.32
CA TYR A 166 -2.30 -4.48 -12.87
C TYR A 166 -2.04 -5.92 -13.38
N THR A 167 -2.76 -6.93 -12.89
CA THR A 167 -2.62 -8.32 -13.36
C THR A 167 -3.12 -8.51 -14.78
N HIS A 168 -3.91 -7.58 -15.32
CA HIS A 168 -4.41 -7.59 -16.70
C HIS A 168 -3.26 -7.38 -17.67
N GLU A 169 -2.40 -6.38 -17.42
CA GLU A 169 -1.16 -6.22 -18.18
C GLU A 169 -0.24 -7.43 -18.02
N LYS A 170 -0.10 -8.01 -16.81
CA LYS A 170 0.71 -9.22 -16.62
C LYS A 170 0.22 -10.38 -17.47
N CYS A 171 -1.10 -10.58 -17.60
CA CYS A 171 -1.67 -11.59 -18.49
C CYS A 171 -1.22 -11.37 -19.94
N VAL A 172 -1.40 -10.14 -20.45
CA VAL A 172 -1.00 -9.75 -21.81
C VAL A 172 0.51 -9.91 -22.03
N ALA A 173 1.33 -9.39 -21.11
CA ALA A 173 2.78 -9.48 -21.16
C ALA A 173 3.29 -10.93 -21.12
N ASN A 174 2.66 -11.78 -20.31
CA ASN A 174 3.03 -13.20 -20.23
C ASN A 174 2.70 -13.93 -21.54
N VAL A 175 1.59 -13.61 -22.22
CA VAL A 175 1.32 -14.16 -23.56
C VAL A 175 2.37 -13.67 -24.57
N PHE A 176 2.62 -12.36 -24.60
CA PHE A 176 3.57 -11.74 -25.53
C PHE A 176 4.99 -12.30 -25.40
N HIS A 177 5.53 -12.35 -24.18
CA HIS A 177 6.89 -12.83 -23.93
C HIS A 177 7.06 -14.35 -24.09
N ASN A 178 5.96 -15.11 -24.15
CA ASN A 178 6.00 -16.55 -24.39
C ASN A 178 5.58 -16.92 -25.83
N LYS A 179 5.50 -15.95 -26.77
CA LYS A 179 5.12 -16.20 -28.17
C LYS A 179 5.89 -17.37 -28.80
N ASP A 180 7.21 -17.44 -28.64
CA ASP A 180 8.03 -18.52 -29.21
C ASP A 180 7.72 -19.90 -28.62
N ILE A 181 7.39 -19.95 -27.31
CA ILE A 181 7.01 -21.21 -26.64
C ILE A 181 5.64 -21.66 -27.14
N ILE A 182 4.69 -20.73 -27.25
CA ILE A 182 3.37 -20.98 -27.80
C ILE A 182 3.50 -21.47 -29.26
N ALA A 183 4.36 -20.83 -30.06
CA ALA A 183 4.67 -21.24 -31.43
C ALA A 183 5.21 -22.67 -31.52
N ALA A 184 6.16 -23.02 -30.65
CA ALA A 184 6.74 -24.36 -30.61
C ALA A 184 5.69 -25.43 -30.30
N ILE A 185 4.75 -25.14 -29.39
CA ILE A 185 3.65 -26.07 -29.07
C ILE A 185 2.68 -26.18 -30.24
N PHE A 186 2.30 -25.06 -30.85
CA PHE A 186 1.38 -25.08 -31.99
C PHE A 186 1.99 -25.67 -33.27
N SER A 187 3.31 -25.78 -33.33
CA SER A 187 4.02 -26.50 -34.41
C SER A 187 4.11 -28.01 -34.17
N ASP A 188 3.85 -28.48 -32.94
CA ASP A 188 3.85 -29.91 -32.58
C ASP A 188 2.54 -30.57 -33.02
N THR A 189 2.46 -30.87 -34.33
CA THR A 189 1.27 -31.47 -34.95
C THR A 189 0.92 -32.85 -34.37
N ALA A 190 1.90 -33.58 -33.80
CA ALA A 190 1.65 -34.86 -33.14
C ALA A 190 0.93 -34.66 -31.80
N LEU A 191 1.36 -33.67 -31.01
CA LEU A 191 0.71 -33.29 -29.76
C LEU A 191 -0.68 -32.71 -30.01
N LEU A 192 -0.83 -31.82 -31.00
CA LEU A 192 -2.10 -31.15 -31.31
C LEU A 192 -3.20 -32.09 -31.80
N LYS A 193 -2.87 -33.23 -32.42
CA LYS A 193 -3.87 -34.24 -32.86
C LYS A 193 -4.78 -34.74 -31.73
N ASN A 194 -4.30 -34.67 -30.48
CA ASN A 194 -5.05 -35.09 -29.29
C ASN A 194 -6.06 -34.04 -28.81
N TYR A 195 -6.08 -32.86 -29.44
CA TYR A 195 -6.98 -31.76 -29.11
C TYR A 195 -7.83 -31.45 -30.34
N LYS A 196 -9.15 -31.31 -30.16
CA LYS A 196 -10.10 -31.00 -31.23
C LYS A 196 -11.21 -30.11 -30.68
N GLY A 197 -11.82 -29.31 -31.54
CA GLY A 197 -12.99 -28.48 -31.22
C GLY A 197 -12.71 -26.99 -31.31
N ALA A 198 -13.78 -26.20 -31.16
CA ALA A 198 -13.79 -24.75 -31.37
C ALA A 198 -12.71 -24.01 -30.56
N SER A 199 -12.40 -24.48 -29.34
CA SER A 199 -11.39 -23.84 -28.49
C SER A 199 -9.96 -23.89 -29.06
N LEU A 200 -9.60 -24.96 -29.79
CA LEU A 200 -8.30 -25.04 -30.48
C LEU A 200 -8.29 -24.13 -31.72
N ASP A 201 -9.39 -24.12 -32.48
CA ASP A 201 -9.51 -23.30 -33.68
C ASP A 201 -9.42 -21.81 -33.34
N GLU A 202 -10.16 -21.37 -32.31
CA GLU A 202 -10.09 -20.01 -31.78
C GLU A 202 -8.67 -19.63 -31.31
N ALA A 203 -8.01 -20.51 -30.54
CA ALA A 203 -6.65 -20.27 -30.07
C ALA A 203 -5.64 -20.15 -31.23
N LEU A 204 -5.78 -20.99 -32.28
CA LEU A 204 -4.94 -20.92 -33.47
C LEU A 204 -5.21 -19.66 -34.29
N VAL A 205 -6.47 -19.25 -34.43
CA VAL A 205 -6.85 -18.00 -35.11
C VAL A 205 -6.22 -16.80 -34.39
N ILE A 206 -6.31 -16.74 -33.06
CA ILE A 206 -5.69 -15.66 -32.29
C ILE A 206 -4.17 -15.68 -32.43
N PHE A 207 -3.55 -16.85 -32.34
CA PHE A 207 -2.08 -16.95 -32.41
C PHE A 207 -1.52 -16.57 -33.79
N ARG A 208 -2.23 -16.89 -34.87
CA ARG A 208 -1.81 -16.61 -36.25
C ARG A 208 -2.12 -15.18 -36.70
N ASP A 209 -2.88 -14.43 -35.91
CA ASP A 209 -3.21 -13.05 -36.23
C ASP A 209 -2.02 -12.13 -35.91
N ASP A 210 -1.39 -11.57 -36.93
CA ASP A 210 -0.28 -10.63 -36.77
C ASP A 210 -0.73 -9.29 -36.17
N ASP A 211 -1.98 -8.86 -36.44
CA ASP A 211 -2.55 -7.63 -35.88
C ASP A 211 -2.69 -7.75 -34.35
N PHE A 212 -3.07 -8.93 -33.83
CA PHE A 212 -3.06 -9.21 -32.39
C PHE A 212 -1.70 -8.90 -31.74
N TRP A 213 -0.62 -9.38 -32.34
CA TRP A 213 0.72 -9.23 -31.78
C TRP A 213 1.22 -7.79 -31.87
N GLN A 214 0.90 -7.09 -32.96
CA GLN A 214 1.19 -5.66 -33.13
C GLN A 214 0.43 -4.83 -32.08
N LYS A 215 -0.88 -5.02 -31.95
CA LYS A 215 -1.71 -4.35 -30.92
C LYS A 215 -1.23 -4.67 -29.51
N THR A 216 -0.85 -5.93 -29.25
CA THR A 216 -0.28 -6.34 -27.96
C THR A 216 1.00 -5.57 -27.63
N ALA A 217 1.90 -5.41 -28.60
CA ALA A 217 3.11 -4.62 -28.40
C ALA A 217 2.78 -3.15 -28.09
N VAL A 218 1.79 -2.56 -28.76
CA VAL A 218 1.32 -1.19 -28.49
C VAL A 218 0.73 -1.07 -27.08
N VAL A 219 -0.15 -1.99 -26.66
CA VAL A 219 -0.71 -2.03 -25.30
C VAL A 219 0.40 -2.05 -24.25
N LEU A 220 1.40 -2.91 -24.41
CA LEU A 220 2.51 -3.00 -23.46
C LEU A 220 3.36 -1.71 -23.44
N LYS A 221 3.59 -1.07 -24.59
CA LYS A 221 4.29 0.23 -24.66
C LYS A 221 3.50 1.33 -23.92
N LEU A 222 2.18 1.40 -24.14
CA LEU A 222 1.30 2.41 -23.51
C LEU A 222 1.15 2.23 -22.00
N ILE A 223 1.16 1.00 -21.49
CA ILE A 223 1.04 0.72 -20.05
C ILE A 223 2.37 0.82 -19.31
N GLN A 224 3.51 0.63 -19.98
CA GLN A 224 4.82 0.60 -19.32
C GLN A 224 5.08 1.81 -18.39
N PRO A 225 4.79 3.07 -18.76
CA PRO A 225 4.99 4.20 -17.86
C PRO A 225 4.04 4.17 -16.66
N VAL A 226 2.80 3.73 -16.84
CA VAL A 226 1.82 3.55 -15.76
C VAL A 226 2.33 2.54 -14.73
N ASN A 227 2.87 1.40 -15.20
CA ASN A 227 3.48 0.38 -14.35
C ASN A 227 4.73 0.90 -13.61
N LYS A 228 5.55 1.75 -14.24
CA LYS A 228 6.70 2.41 -13.59
C LYS A 228 6.25 3.32 -12.44
N CYS A 229 5.18 4.10 -12.62
CA CYS A 229 4.60 4.91 -11.56
C CYS A 229 4.02 4.03 -10.43
N LEU A 230 3.26 2.99 -10.77
CA LEU A 230 2.70 2.05 -9.78
C LEU A 230 3.82 1.43 -8.92
N ALA A 231 4.89 0.95 -9.54
CA ALA A 231 6.04 0.40 -8.83
C ALA A 231 6.79 1.43 -7.97
N ALA A 232 6.70 2.73 -8.28
CA ALA A 232 7.22 3.79 -7.42
C ALA A 232 6.29 4.05 -6.22
N PHE A 233 4.98 3.91 -6.40
CA PHE A 233 3.98 4.09 -5.34
C PHE A 233 3.89 2.92 -4.36
N GLU A 234 4.22 1.71 -4.80
CA GLU A 234 4.26 0.53 -3.94
C GLU A 234 5.45 0.53 -2.95
N ARG A 235 6.45 1.41 -3.15
CA ARG A 235 7.62 1.49 -2.26
C ARG A 235 7.24 2.08 -0.89
N ASP A 236 7.87 1.57 0.16
CA ASP A 236 7.72 2.07 1.55
C ASP A 236 8.12 3.55 1.73
N ALA A 237 8.96 4.07 0.83
CA ALA A 237 9.41 5.45 0.81
C ALA A 237 8.51 6.38 -0.02
N CYS A 238 7.35 5.91 -0.49
CA CYS A 238 6.43 6.76 -1.23
C CYS A 238 5.84 7.85 -0.31
N SER A 239 5.94 9.11 -0.77
CA SER A 239 5.45 10.31 -0.10
C SER A 239 4.45 11.05 -0.99
N LEU A 240 3.69 11.99 -0.42
CA LEU A 240 2.80 12.87 -1.18
C LEU A 240 3.55 13.62 -2.30
N SER A 241 4.76 14.10 -2.03
CA SER A 241 5.57 14.80 -3.04
C SER A 241 5.93 13.90 -4.23
N LEU A 242 6.20 12.62 -4.00
CA LEU A 242 6.49 11.66 -5.07
C LEU A 242 5.26 11.43 -5.96
N VAL A 243 4.06 11.45 -5.39
CA VAL A 243 2.80 11.26 -6.14
C VAL A 243 2.67 12.32 -7.22
N TYR A 244 2.75 13.60 -6.86
CA TYR A 244 2.66 14.69 -7.84
C TYR A 244 3.77 14.60 -8.90
N HIS A 245 4.99 14.30 -8.46
CA HIS A 245 6.14 14.17 -9.36
C HIS A 245 5.92 13.09 -10.42
N GLN A 246 5.49 11.89 -10.01
CA GLN A 246 5.24 10.77 -10.90
C GLN A 246 4.10 11.06 -11.88
N PHE A 247 3.00 11.68 -11.42
CA PHE A 247 1.93 12.08 -12.33
C PHE A 247 2.36 13.18 -13.31
N SER A 248 3.16 14.15 -12.86
CA SER A 248 3.71 15.17 -13.76
C SER A 248 4.64 14.57 -14.82
N TRP A 249 5.45 13.58 -14.46
CA TRP A 249 6.27 12.83 -15.39
C TRP A 249 5.42 12.01 -16.37
N LEU A 250 4.43 11.30 -15.85
CA LEU A 250 3.54 10.43 -16.63
C LEU A 250 2.77 11.20 -17.70
N CYS A 251 2.23 12.39 -17.35
CA CYS A 251 1.50 13.24 -18.30
C CYS A 251 2.39 13.81 -19.42
N LYS A 252 3.70 13.86 -19.21
CA LYS A 252 4.69 14.40 -20.16
C LYS A 252 5.53 13.30 -20.81
N HIS A 253 5.16 12.03 -20.61
CA HIS A 253 5.95 10.92 -21.10
C HIS A 253 5.87 10.86 -22.63
N PRO A 254 7.00 10.67 -23.36
CA PRO A 254 7.04 10.67 -24.82
C PRO A 254 6.01 9.74 -25.48
N VAL A 255 5.73 8.59 -24.85
CA VAL A 255 4.73 7.63 -25.35
C VAL A 255 3.30 8.21 -25.50
N TYR A 256 3.01 9.35 -24.87
CA TYR A 256 1.72 10.03 -24.99
C TYR A 256 1.81 11.40 -25.67
N THR A 257 3.00 11.99 -25.75
CA THR A 257 3.22 13.34 -26.28
C THR A 257 3.84 13.35 -27.67
N GLU A 258 4.41 12.24 -28.10
CA GLU A 258 5.02 12.06 -29.42
C GLU A 258 4.31 10.92 -30.18
N PRO A 259 4.22 10.98 -31.52
CA PRO A 259 3.63 9.90 -32.30
C PRO A 259 4.31 8.56 -32.03
N LEU A 260 3.52 7.53 -31.77
CA LEU A 260 4.02 6.17 -31.52
C LEU A 260 3.75 5.27 -32.73
N ASP A 261 4.77 4.54 -33.17
CA ASP A 261 4.65 3.57 -34.26
C ASP A 261 3.53 2.55 -33.99
N ASP A 262 2.75 2.26 -35.04
CA ASP A 262 1.62 1.32 -35.05
C ASP A 262 0.49 1.68 -34.06
N CYS A 263 0.47 2.91 -33.55
CA CYS A 263 -0.52 3.39 -32.60
C CYS A 263 -1.20 4.66 -33.13
N SER A 264 -2.52 4.74 -33.00
CA SER A 264 -3.23 5.97 -33.37
C SER A 264 -2.99 7.07 -32.33
N VAL A 265 -2.80 8.30 -32.81
CA VAL A 265 -2.67 9.48 -31.95
C VAL A 265 -3.93 9.69 -31.10
N LEU A 266 -5.10 9.30 -31.62
CA LEU A 266 -6.37 9.35 -30.87
C LEU A 266 -6.35 8.44 -29.65
N LEU A 267 -5.84 7.20 -29.79
CA LEU A 267 -5.69 6.28 -28.67
C LEU A 267 -4.70 6.82 -27.62
N GLN A 268 -3.57 7.39 -28.05
CA GLN A 268 -2.62 8.03 -27.14
C GLN A 268 -3.28 9.19 -26.36
N ALA A 269 -4.06 10.03 -27.05
CA ALA A 269 -4.79 11.13 -26.45
C ALA A 269 -5.88 10.66 -25.47
N GLU A 270 -6.58 9.57 -25.78
CA GLU A 270 -7.60 8.98 -24.91
C GLU A 270 -6.97 8.44 -23.61
N VAL A 271 -5.88 7.68 -23.72
CA VAL A 271 -5.11 7.19 -22.55
C VAL A 271 -4.58 8.37 -21.72
N LEU A 272 -4.03 9.40 -22.37
CA LEU A 272 -3.58 10.62 -21.69
C LEU A 272 -4.73 11.37 -21.00
N GLY A 273 -5.92 11.39 -21.61
CA GLY A 273 -7.15 11.93 -21.03
C GLY A 273 -7.51 11.22 -19.72
N LEU A 274 -7.47 9.88 -19.70
CA LEU A 274 -7.70 9.08 -18.50
C LEU A 274 -6.65 9.36 -17.41
N ILE A 275 -5.37 9.47 -17.79
CA ILE A 275 -4.27 9.82 -16.88
C ILE A 275 -4.51 11.20 -16.25
N ASN A 276 -4.86 12.21 -17.05
CA ASN A 276 -5.14 13.56 -16.56
C ASN A 276 -6.37 13.60 -15.65
N ALA A 277 -7.45 12.91 -16.02
CA ALA A 277 -8.64 12.79 -15.18
C ALA A 277 -8.31 12.13 -13.82
N ARG A 278 -7.46 11.10 -13.81
CA ARG A 278 -7.01 10.46 -12.57
C ARG A 278 -6.11 11.37 -11.75
N ARG A 279 -5.16 12.06 -12.39
CA ARG A 279 -4.29 13.05 -11.76
C ARG A 279 -5.11 14.12 -11.05
N GLY A 280 -6.15 14.66 -11.68
CA GLY A 280 -7.03 15.66 -11.08
C GLY A 280 -7.75 15.18 -9.81
N LYS A 281 -8.04 13.88 -9.71
CA LYS A 281 -8.66 13.27 -8.51
C LYS A 281 -7.67 12.98 -7.39
N ILE A 282 -6.42 12.63 -7.72
CA ILE A 282 -5.40 12.19 -6.74
C ILE A 282 -4.53 13.36 -6.25
N CYS A 283 -4.13 14.27 -7.15
CA CYS A 283 -3.23 15.37 -6.85
C CYS A 283 -3.98 16.56 -6.23
N THR A 284 -4.49 16.36 -5.01
CA THR A 284 -5.14 17.40 -4.19
C THR A 284 -4.19 18.56 -3.88
N PRO A 285 -4.70 19.71 -3.39
CA PRO A 285 -3.86 20.81 -2.94
C PRO A 285 -2.77 20.35 -1.95
N THR A 286 -3.11 19.49 -0.99
CA THR A 286 -2.14 18.92 -0.04
C THR A 286 -0.99 18.16 -0.72
N VAL A 287 -1.29 17.39 -1.76
CA VAL A 287 -0.26 16.66 -2.55
C VAL A 287 0.66 17.64 -3.28
N LYS A 288 0.09 18.71 -3.85
CA LYS A 288 0.85 19.78 -4.49
C LYS A 288 1.70 20.57 -3.50
N ILE A 289 1.17 20.90 -2.31
CA ILE A 289 1.91 21.56 -1.22
C ILE A 289 3.09 20.70 -0.78
N ALA A 290 2.90 19.39 -0.59
CA ALA A 290 4.01 18.49 -0.25
C ALA A 290 5.11 18.48 -1.32
N TYR A 291 4.74 18.56 -2.61
CA TYR A 291 5.71 18.71 -3.70
C TYR A 291 6.44 20.06 -3.66
N LEU A 292 5.73 21.15 -3.32
CA LEU A 292 6.32 22.48 -3.13
C LEU A 292 7.41 22.44 -2.04
N LEU A 293 7.11 21.80 -0.91
CA LEU A 293 8.00 21.64 0.25
C LEU A 293 9.14 20.64 0.05
N ASP A 294 9.06 19.76 -0.93
CA ASP A 294 10.11 18.80 -1.22
C ASP A 294 11.23 19.47 -2.03
N GLN A 295 12.34 19.77 -1.36
CA GLN A 295 13.51 20.41 -1.93
C GLN A 295 14.08 19.66 -3.14
N THR A 296 13.90 18.33 -3.21
CA THR A 296 14.43 17.48 -4.29
C THR A 296 13.68 17.63 -5.62
N LYS A 297 12.47 18.21 -5.60
CA LYS A 297 11.58 18.26 -6.77
C LYS A 297 11.78 19.52 -7.60
N THR A 298 11.57 19.41 -8.91
CA THR A 298 11.80 20.49 -9.87
C THR A 298 10.92 21.69 -9.59
N MET A 299 11.45 22.88 -9.87
CA MET A 299 10.90 24.17 -9.47
C MET A 299 9.66 24.53 -10.27
N TYR A 300 8.80 25.29 -9.62
CA TYR A 300 7.78 26.08 -10.27
C TYR A 300 8.35 27.46 -10.63
N ASP A 301 7.71 28.17 -11.56
CA ASP A 301 7.92 29.61 -11.68
C ASP A 301 7.30 30.30 -10.45
N PRO A 302 8.09 30.98 -9.59
CA PRO A 302 7.56 31.64 -8.40
C PRO A 302 6.58 32.78 -8.72
N ASN A 303 6.55 33.27 -9.96
CA ASN A 303 5.60 34.28 -10.40
C ASN A 303 4.27 33.69 -10.88
N ASP A 304 4.17 32.37 -11.00
CA ASP A 304 2.95 31.67 -11.38
C ASP A 304 1.84 31.92 -10.34
N LEU A 305 0.66 32.32 -10.84
CA LEU A 305 -0.52 32.56 -10.01
C LEU A 305 -0.95 31.28 -9.27
N GLU A 306 -0.73 30.10 -9.86
CA GLU A 306 -1.02 28.82 -9.20
C GLU A 306 -0.10 28.58 -7.99
N VAL A 307 1.17 29.01 -8.06
CA VAL A 307 2.12 28.86 -6.95
C VAL A 307 1.74 29.78 -5.80
N LYS A 308 1.35 31.03 -6.09
CA LYS A 308 0.86 31.97 -5.08
C LYS A 308 -0.39 31.44 -4.39
N ALA A 309 -1.35 30.93 -5.15
CA ALA A 309 -2.54 30.28 -4.60
C ALA A 309 -2.15 29.09 -3.70
N LEU A 310 -1.19 28.27 -4.13
CA LEU A 310 -0.72 27.12 -3.36
C LEU A 310 -0.03 27.49 -2.04
N ILE A 311 0.70 28.60 -2.00
CA ILE A 311 1.30 29.15 -0.76
C ILE A 311 0.19 29.61 0.20
N ASN A 312 -0.86 30.25 -0.31
CA ASN A 312 -2.01 30.64 0.50
C ASN A 312 -2.74 29.42 1.07
N ASP A 313 -2.98 28.40 0.24
CA ASP A 313 -3.58 27.12 0.66
C ASP A 313 -2.72 26.43 1.74
N ALA A 314 -1.38 26.50 1.62
CA ALA A 314 -0.47 25.97 2.61
C ALA A 314 -0.54 26.71 3.95
N ALA A 315 -0.64 28.05 3.93
CA ALA A 315 -0.81 28.85 5.14
C ALA A 315 -2.13 28.52 5.84
N GLN A 316 -3.23 28.42 5.09
CA GLN A 316 -4.53 28.02 5.65
C GLN A 316 -4.47 26.62 6.25
N LEU A 317 -3.86 25.66 5.54
CA LEU A 317 -3.72 24.29 6.04
C LEU A 317 -2.88 24.22 7.32
N ALA A 318 -1.81 25.02 7.43
CA ALA A 318 -0.97 25.08 8.63
C ALA A 318 -1.73 25.63 9.84
N GLN A 319 -2.64 26.61 9.63
CA GLN A 319 -3.54 27.12 10.67
C GLN A 319 -4.61 26.09 11.05
N ASP A 320 -5.22 25.43 10.07
CA ASP A 320 -6.24 24.39 10.31
C ASP A 320 -5.65 23.23 11.12
N LEU A 321 -4.40 22.87 10.85
CA LEU A 321 -3.60 21.89 11.60
C LEU A 321 -3.16 22.38 12.99
N GLN A 322 -3.41 23.65 13.34
CA GLN A 322 -2.98 24.29 14.59
C GLN A 322 -1.46 24.25 14.81
N LEU A 323 -0.67 24.10 13.74
CA LEU A 323 0.79 24.16 13.80
C LEU A 323 1.30 25.61 13.88
N VAL A 324 0.51 26.53 13.34
CA VAL A 324 0.86 27.95 13.25
C VAL A 324 -0.29 28.77 13.84
N PRO A 325 -0.07 29.46 14.98
CA PRO A 325 -1.03 30.41 15.52
C PRO A 325 -1.35 31.53 14.53
N THR A 326 -2.56 32.08 14.60
CA THR A 326 -3.01 33.16 13.70
C THR A 326 -2.07 34.36 13.66
N GLU A 327 -1.49 34.73 14.81
CA GLU A 327 -0.52 35.84 14.93
C GLU A 327 0.76 35.62 14.13
N LEU A 328 1.13 34.35 13.87
CA LEU A 328 2.34 33.97 13.14
C LEU A 328 2.04 33.57 11.69
N ALA A 329 0.79 33.64 11.24
CA ALA A 329 0.38 33.21 9.91
C ALA A 329 1.08 34.00 8.79
N GLU A 330 1.17 35.32 8.91
CA GLU A 330 1.90 36.16 7.94
C GLU A 330 3.40 35.84 7.91
N LYS A 331 3.98 35.57 9.08
CA LYS A 331 5.40 35.18 9.19
C LYS A 331 5.65 33.81 8.57
N PHE A 332 4.75 32.85 8.77
CA PHE A 332 4.80 31.54 8.11
C PHE A 332 4.69 31.68 6.60
N HIS A 333 3.72 32.46 6.12
CA HIS A 333 3.50 32.70 4.70
C HIS A 333 4.77 33.26 4.04
N LYS A 334 5.36 34.30 4.66
CA LYS A 334 6.62 34.88 4.20
C LYS A 334 7.77 33.87 4.19
N GLN A 335 7.95 33.09 5.26
CA GLN A 335 8.98 32.05 5.30
C GLN A 335 8.80 30.99 4.20
N LEU A 336 7.55 30.58 3.93
CA LEU A 336 7.26 29.64 2.86
C LEU A 336 7.56 30.25 1.48
N GLN A 337 7.18 31.50 1.26
CA GLN A 337 7.49 32.22 0.03
C GLN A 337 9.01 32.35 -0.18
N ASP A 338 9.75 32.76 0.87
CA ASP A 338 11.21 32.89 0.84
C ASP A 338 11.86 31.54 0.52
N PHE A 339 11.39 30.45 1.12
CA PHE A 339 11.85 29.10 0.79
C PHE A 339 11.59 28.76 -0.68
N VAL A 340 10.39 29.02 -1.21
CA VAL A 340 10.05 28.72 -2.61
C VAL A 340 10.94 29.51 -3.58
N LEU A 341 11.18 30.78 -3.31
CA LEU A 341 12.08 31.64 -4.10
C LEU A 341 13.52 31.12 -4.04
N MET A 342 14.02 30.84 -2.83
CA MET A 342 15.37 30.35 -2.60
C MET A 342 15.60 28.99 -3.27
N LYS A 343 14.63 28.07 -3.11
CA LYS A 343 14.57 26.80 -3.81
C LYS A 343 14.68 27.09 -5.31
N SER A 344 13.79 27.90 -5.89
CA SER A 344 13.73 28.18 -7.33
C SER A 344 15.04 28.71 -7.94
N ALA A 345 15.86 29.41 -7.16
CA ALA A 345 17.14 29.96 -7.59
C ALA A 345 18.30 28.94 -7.63
N TRP A 346 18.16 27.75 -7.04
CA TRP A 346 19.22 26.75 -7.02
C TRP A 346 19.55 26.19 -8.40
N THR A 347 20.81 26.30 -8.78
CA THR A 347 21.37 25.78 -10.04
C THR A 347 22.72 25.10 -9.81
N GLY A 348 23.12 24.23 -10.75
CA GLY A 348 24.41 23.53 -10.73
C GLY A 348 24.68 22.84 -9.39
N LYS A 349 25.85 23.13 -8.79
CA LYS A 349 26.32 22.49 -7.56
C LYS A 349 25.38 22.70 -6.36
N SER A 350 24.80 23.89 -6.21
CA SER A 350 23.85 24.17 -5.13
C SER A 350 22.61 23.26 -5.19
N ARG A 351 22.15 22.93 -6.40
CA ARG A 351 21.02 22.01 -6.60
C ARG A 351 21.38 20.57 -6.26
N GLU A 352 22.57 20.13 -6.66
CA GLU A 352 23.09 18.80 -6.36
C GLU A 352 23.23 18.58 -4.85
N ASP A 353 23.82 19.55 -4.15
CA ASP A 353 24.06 19.43 -2.70
C ASP A 353 22.76 19.36 -1.91
N ASN A 354 21.74 20.16 -2.27
CA ASN A 354 20.43 20.10 -1.63
C ASN A 354 19.65 18.80 -1.98
N ASN A 355 19.87 18.23 -3.15
CA ASN A 355 19.28 16.95 -3.56
C ASN A 355 19.91 15.74 -2.87
N ALA A 356 21.11 15.86 -2.29
CA ALA A 356 21.79 14.77 -1.61
C ALA A 356 21.09 14.34 -0.30
N TYR A 357 20.30 15.24 0.30
CA TYR A 357 19.54 14.97 1.51
C TYR A 357 18.15 14.43 1.18
N SER A 358 17.66 13.51 2.01
CA SER A 358 16.24 13.18 1.98
C SER A 358 15.39 14.38 2.44
N PRO A 359 14.13 14.50 1.98
CA PRO A 359 13.29 15.65 2.32
C PRO A 359 13.18 15.93 3.82
N ILE A 360 12.95 14.90 4.62
CA ILE A 360 12.86 15.03 6.08
C ILE A 360 14.20 15.47 6.69
N ALA A 361 15.31 14.88 6.22
CA ALA A 361 16.64 15.23 6.72
C ALA A 361 17.00 16.68 6.41
N TRP A 362 16.64 17.17 5.20
CA TRP A 362 16.90 18.54 4.79
C TRP A 362 16.17 19.56 5.68
N TRP A 363 14.88 19.32 5.96
CA TRP A 363 14.08 20.14 6.90
C TRP A 363 14.49 20.00 8.37
N SER A 364 15.48 19.15 8.67
CA SER A 364 16.07 18.99 10.00
C SER A 364 17.49 19.59 10.09
N LEU A 365 18.03 20.12 8.99
CA LEU A 365 19.33 20.79 8.99
C LEU A 365 19.22 22.19 9.59
N GLU A 366 20.29 22.66 10.24
CA GLU A 366 20.36 24.01 10.81
C GLU A 366 20.15 25.11 9.76
N THR A 367 20.57 24.88 8.51
CA THR A 367 20.35 25.82 7.40
C THR A 367 18.87 26.04 7.09
N SER A 368 18.00 25.08 7.45
CA SER A 368 16.56 25.23 7.33
C SER A 368 15.93 25.99 8.51
N ASN A 369 16.68 26.30 9.58
CA ASN A 369 16.16 27.02 10.77
C ASN A 369 15.67 28.44 10.46
N THR A 370 16.14 29.02 9.36
CA THR A 370 15.60 30.28 8.81
C THR A 370 14.09 30.18 8.54
N TYR A 371 13.57 28.97 8.32
CA TYR A 371 12.17 28.66 8.04
C TYR A 371 11.50 27.89 9.18
N ALA A 372 11.80 28.23 10.44
CA ALA A 372 11.36 27.49 11.62
C ALA A 372 9.85 27.19 11.68
N LEU A 373 8.98 28.10 11.22
CA LEU A 373 7.53 27.88 11.22
C LEU A 373 7.10 26.88 10.13
N VAL A 374 7.87 26.77 9.05
CA VAL A 374 7.61 25.87 7.92
C VAL A 374 8.14 24.46 8.19
N GLN A 375 9.18 24.32 9.02
CA GLN A 375 9.82 23.02 9.28
C GLN A 375 8.85 21.94 9.77
N GLU A 376 8.09 22.21 10.84
CA GLU A 376 7.17 21.21 11.39
C GLU A 376 6.06 20.85 10.40
N PHE A 377 5.53 21.86 9.71
CA PHE A 377 4.53 21.66 8.65
C PHE A 377 5.07 20.81 7.48
N ALA A 378 6.30 21.09 7.04
CA ALA A 378 6.95 20.33 5.97
C ALA A 378 7.26 18.90 6.38
N LYS A 379 7.82 18.70 7.58
CA LYS A 379 8.09 17.37 8.12
C LYS A 379 6.82 16.54 8.22
N LEU A 380 5.72 17.12 8.72
CA LEU A 380 4.41 16.47 8.79
C LEU A 380 3.98 15.98 7.40
N LEU A 381 3.86 16.88 6.43
CA LEU A 381 3.35 16.52 5.10
C LEU A 381 4.25 15.55 4.33
N LEU A 382 5.58 15.70 4.47
CA LEU A 382 6.56 14.82 3.81
C LEU A 382 6.64 13.44 4.44
N TYR A 383 6.17 13.29 5.68
CA TYR A 383 6.09 12.00 6.38
C TYR A 383 4.84 11.19 6.02
N ILE A 384 3.78 11.84 5.51
CA ILE A 384 2.52 11.17 5.17
C ILE A 384 2.78 10.11 4.09
N PRO A 385 2.55 8.82 4.41
CA PRO A 385 2.67 7.73 3.46
C PRO A 385 1.49 7.74 2.49
N THR A 386 1.67 7.18 1.30
CA THR A 386 0.62 7.15 0.25
C THR A 386 0.38 5.75 -0.31
N SER A 387 1.04 4.74 0.26
CA SER A 387 1.01 3.35 -0.17
C SER A 387 0.19 2.47 0.76
N SER A 388 -0.55 1.52 0.18
CA SER A 388 -1.22 0.41 0.89
C SER A 388 -0.24 -0.62 1.46
N ALA A 389 1.06 -0.55 1.13
CA ALA A 389 2.05 -1.59 1.47
C ALA A 389 2.17 -1.87 2.98
N SER A 390 1.85 -0.92 3.85
CA SER A 390 1.85 -1.17 5.30
C SER A 390 0.64 -2.02 5.71
N SER A 391 -0.57 -1.70 5.19
CA SER A 391 -1.78 -2.48 5.42
C SER A 391 -1.69 -3.87 4.80
N GLU A 392 -1.16 -3.99 3.57
CA GLU A 392 -0.98 -5.29 2.90
C GLU A 392 -0.03 -6.22 3.65
N ARG A 393 1.04 -5.68 4.25
CA ARG A 393 1.91 -6.46 5.15
C ARG A 393 1.19 -6.91 6.41
N SER A 394 0.37 -6.04 7.02
CA SER A 394 -0.47 -6.40 8.17
C SER A 394 -1.40 -7.56 7.82
N TRP A 395 -2.08 -7.49 6.67
CA TRP A 395 -2.94 -8.56 6.16
C TRP A 395 -2.19 -9.85 5.81
N SER A 396 -0.98 -9.74 5.27
CA SER A 396 -0.12 -10.90 5.01
C SER A 396 0.28 -11.61 6.30
N ILE A 397 0.61 -10.87 7.36
CA ILE A 397 0.92 -11.42 8.69
C ILE A 397 -0.33 -12.08 9.28
N HIS A 398 -1.51 -11.47 9.15
CA HIS A 398 -2.78 -12.10 9.53
C HIS A 398 -2.99 -13.42 8.80
N GLY A 399 -2.81 -13.44 7.47
CA GLY A 399 -2.93 -14.66 6.67
C GLY A 399 -1.92 -15.75 7.08
N PHE A 400 -0.71 -15.37 7.49
CA PHE A 400 0.30 -16.31 8.01
C PHE A 400 -0.08 -16.91 9.37
N ILE A 401 -0.60 -16.08 10.29
CA ILE A 401 -0.97 -16.49 11.65
C ILE A 401 -2.28 -17.28 11.65
N HIS A 402 -3.25 -16.85 10.84
CA HIS A 402 -4.60 -17.39 10.77
C HIS A 402 -4.90 -17.89 9.35
N THR A 403 -4.57 -19.16 9.10
CA THR A 403 -4.85 -19.85 7.83
C THR A 403 -6.12 -20.71 7.92
N LYS A 404 -6.66 -21.13 6.77
CA LYS A 404 -7.80 -22.09 6.70
C LYS A 404 -7.55 -23.38 7.51
N LEU A 405 -6.29 -23.82 7.63
CA LEU A 405 -5.88 -25.00 8.39
C LEU A 405 -5.62 -24.72 9.89
N ARG A 406 -5.39 -23.45 10.28
CA ARG A 406 -5.13 -23.02 11.67
C ARG A 406 -6.26 -22.12 12.18
N ASN A 407 -7.41 -22.71 12.51
CA ASN A 407 -8.66 -22.00 12.84
C ASN A 407 -9.02 -21.93 14.33
N ARG A 408 -8.20 -22.48 15.25
CA ARG A 408 -8.53 -22.55 16.69
C ARG A 408 -8.04 -21.35 17.51
N LEU A 409 -7.75 -20.22 16.88
CA LEU A 409 -7.38 -18.98 17.56
C LEU A 409 -8.60 -18.06 17.59
N THR A 410 -8.87 -17.45 18.74
CA THR A 410 -9.90 -16.41 18.83
C THR A 410 -9.41 -15.14 18.12
N PRO A 411 -10.31 -14.28 17.61
CA PRO A 411 -9.92 -13.02 16.98
C PRO A 411 -9.00 -12.16 17.86
N GLU A 412 -9.27 -12.12 19.17
CA GLU A 412 -8.42 -11.41 20.13
C GLU A 412 -6.99 -11.95 20.17
N ARG A 413 -6.80 -13.27 20.18
CA ARG A 413 -5.48 -13.90 20.16
C ARG A 413 -4.75 -13.64 18.85
N VAL A 414 -5.47 -13.66 17.73
CA VAL A 414 -4.89 -13.32 16.42
C VAL A 414 -4.40 -11.87 16.43
N ASN A 415 -5.22 -10.93 16.90
CA ASN A 415 -4.85 -9.51 16.99
C ASN A 415 -3.61 -9.31 17.89
N LYS A 416 -3.55 -9.96 19.05
CA LYS A 416 -2.39 -9.92 19.95
C LYS A 416 -1.13 -10.46 19.28
N LEU A 417 -1.22 -11.61 18.60
CA LEU A 417 -0.10 -12.22 17.89
C LEU A 417 0.39 -11.35 16.73
N VAL A 418 -0.51 -10.81 15.91
CA VAL A 418 -0.15 -9.92 14.80
C VAL A 418 0.54 -8.68 15.34
N PHE A 419 0.01 -8.09 16.41
CA PHE A 419 0.61 -6.93 17.06
C PHE A 419 2.04 -7.22 17.53
N VAL A 420 2.21 -8.30 18.30
CA VAL A 420 3.52 -8.73 18.83
C VAL A 420 4.48 -9.02 17.69
N TYR A 421 4.05 -9.78 16.68
CA TYR A 421 4.87 -10.12 15.51
C TYR A 421 5.34 -8.87 14.79
N THR A 422 4.43 -7.92 14.53
CA THR A 422 4.73 -6.67 13.82
C THR A 422 5.75 -5.81 14.58
N ASN A 423 5.70 -5.80 15.91
CA ASN A 423 6.48 -4.89 16.74
C ASN A 423 7.78 -5.46 17.31
N ILE A 424 7.84 -6.76 17.53
CA ILE A 424 9.07 -7.45 17.91
C ILE A 424 9.95 -7.68 16.67
N ALA A 425 9.37 -8.01 15.51
CA ALA A 425 10.15 -8.29 14.29
C ALA A 425 10.96 -7.09 13.76
N ARG A 426 10.63 -5.87 14.20
CA ARG A 426 11.42 -4.66 13.91
C ARG A 426 12.75 -4.60 14.68
N LYS A 427 13.10 -5.62 15.47
CA LYS A 427 14.35 -5.71 16.26
C LYS A 427 15.44 -6.64 15.68
N SER A 428 15.30 -7.31 14.51
CA SER A 428 16.45 -8.05 13.90
C SER A 428 16.34 -8.35 12.38
N GLU A 429 17.50 -8.45 11.71
CA GLU A 429 17.69 -8.88 10.30
C GLU A 429 17.22 -10.32 10.01
N VAL A 430 16.99 -11.13 11.05
CA VAL A 430 16.57 -12.54 10.97
C VAL A 430 15.16 -12.69 10.38
N ASN A 431 14.30 -11.67 10.49
CA ASN A 431 12.91 -11.76 10.03
C ASN A 431 12.78 -11.76 8.50
N HIS A 432 13.73 -11.17 7.78
CA HIS A 432 13.76 -11.21 6.32
C HIS A 432 14.02 -12.64 5.78
N ILE A 433 14.63 -13.50 6.60
CA ILE A 433 14.97 -14.89 6.28
C ILE A 433 13.74 -15.79 6.45
N LEU A 434 12.89 -15.57 7.46
CA LEU A 434 11.66 -16.34 7.67
C LEU A 434 10.62 -16.12 6.54
N TYR A 435 10.51 -14.91 6.01
CA TYR A 435 9.70 -14.63 4.81
C TYR A 435 10.22 -15.35 3.55
N GLN A 436 11.51 -15.65 3.47
CA GLN A 436 12.11 -16.39 2.35
C GLN A 436 12.03 -17.90 2.51
N LEU A 437 11.86 -18.42 3.74
CA LEU A 437 11.86 -19.84 4.04
C LEU A 437 10.52 -20.54 3.78
N TYR A 438 9.41 -19.81 3.65
CA TYR A 438 8.09 -20.37 3.28
C TYR A 438 7.40 -19.62 2.13
N PRO A 439 7.97 -19.59 0.91
CA PRO A 439 7.30 -19.00 -0.26
C PRO A 439 6.09 -19.80 -0.73
N ASP A 440 6.06 -21.11 -0.42
CA ASP A 440 5.16 -22.09 -1.04
C ASP A 440 3.81 -22.22 -0.34
N ALA A 441 3.58 -21.52 0.78
CA ALA A 441 2.24 -21.39 1.37
C ALA A 441 1.29 -20.48 0.54
N TYR A 442 1.82 -19.85 -0.51
CA TYR A 442 1.12 -18.97 -1.44
C TYR A 442 0.86 -19.64 -2.81
N ASP A 443 1.11 -20.94 -2.97
CA ASP A 443 0.59 -21.65 -4.16
C ASP A 443 -0.93 -21.79 -3.95
N ASP A 444 -1.63 -20.81 -4.54
CA ASP A 444 -3.07 -20.74 -4.77
C ASP A 444 -3.50 -22.00 -5.54
N SER A 445 -3.51 -23.11 -4.82
CA SER A 445 -4.11 -24.37 -5.22
C SER A 445 -5.55 -24.30 -4.72
N ASP A 446 -6.46 -24.32 -5.70
CA ASP A 446 -7.89 -24.52 -5.56
C ASP A 446 -8.66 -23.35 -4.92
N ILE A 447 -8.72 -22.22 -5.65
CA ILE A 447 -9.99 -21.51 -5.77
C ILE A 447 -10.78 -22.26 -6.84
N SER A 448 -11.52 -23.28 -6.42
CA SER A 448 -12.68 -23.74 -7.18
C SER A 448 -13.63 -22.57 -7.34
N ASP A 449 -14.06 -22.33 -8.58
CA ASP A 449 -15.21 -21.51 -8.92
C ASP A 449 -16.40 -21.87 -8.01
N GLU A 450 -16.77 -20.96 -7.13
CA GLU A 450 -18.16 -20.84 -6.71
C GLU A 450 -18.58 -19.42 -7.07
N SER A 451 -19.35 -19.36 -8.15
CA SER A 451 -20.20 -18.24 -8.52
C SER A 451 -21.20 -17.99 -7.40
N GLU A 452 -21.10 -16.85 -6.72
CA GLU A 452 -22.21 -16.33 -5.92
C GLU A 452 -22.82 -15.16 -6.69
N ASP A 453 -24.00 -15.46 -7.23
CA ASP A 453 -24.98 -14.51 -7.73
C ASP A 453 -25.45 -13.61 -6.58
N GLU A 454 -25.65 -12.33 -6.91
CA GLU A 454 -26.27 -11.34 -6.04
C GLU A 454 -27.77 -11.65 -5.84
N GLU A 455 -28.22 -11.92 -4.62
CA GLU A 455 -29.59 -11.59 -4.18
C GLU A 455 -29.61 -11.13 -2.71
N ASP A 456 -30.39 -10.07 -2.47
CA ASP A 456 -30.69 -9.43 -1.19
C ASP A 456 -31.36 -10.39 -0.17
N GLU A 457 -31.12 -10.20 1.13
CA GLU A 457 -32.16 -9.76 2.09
C GLU A 457 -31.75 -9.79 3.59
N ASN A 458 -32.24 -8.77 4.28
CA ASN A 458 -32.31 -8.58 5.73
C ASN A 458 -33.05 -9.74 6.45
N VAL A 459 -32.38 -10.67 7.15
CA VAL A 459 -32.86 -11.28 8.42
C VAL A 459 -31.70 -11.95 9.18
N ALA A 460 -30.84 -11.20 9.88
CA ALA A 460 -29.85 -11.82 10.79
C ALA A 460 -29.44 -10.92 11.96
N SER A 461 -30.40 -10.28 12.64
CA SER A 461 -30.11 -9.44 13.83
C SER A 461 -30.63 -10.03 15.16
N ASN A 462 -31.55 -10.99 15.15
CA ASN A 462 -32.24 -11.40 16.39
C ASN A 462 -31.73 -12.68 17.08
N HIS A 463 -30.80 -13.45 16.51
CA HIS A 463 -30.30 -14.69 17.13
C HIS A 463 -29.02 -14.52 17.97
N HIS A 464 -28.30 -13.40 17.87
CA HIS A 464 -27.09 -13.14 18.68
C HIS A 464 -27.37 -12.52 20.06
N ARG A 465 -28.55 -11.91 20.28
CA ARG A 465 -28.90 -11.30 21.57
C ARG A 465 -29.26 -12.31 22.66
N ALA A 466 -29.76 -13.50 22.29
CA ALA A 466 -30.22 -14.50 23.26
C ALA A 466 -29.09 -15.38 23.82
N ALA A 467 -27.99 -15.57 23.06
CA ALA A 467 -26.87 -16.40 23.50
C ALA A 467 -25.93 -15.69 24.49
N VAL A 468 -25.89 -14.35 24.47
CA VAL A 468 -25.00 -13.55 25.34
C VAL A 468 -25.56 -13.42 26.76
N THR A 469 -26.88 -13.44 26.95
CA THR A 469 -27.52 -13.31 28.27
C THR A 469 -27.45 -14.59 29.10
N ALA A 470 -27.34 -15.76 28.46
CA ALA A 470 -27.23 -17.06 29.16
C ALA A 470 -25.82 -17.35 29.68
N ILE A 471 -24.77 -16.76 29.07
CA ILE A 471 -23.37 -17.00 29.45
C ILE A 471 -22.94 -16.08 30.61
N THR A 472 -23.61 -14.95 30.81
CA THR A 472 -23.31 -14.00 31.89
C THR A 472 -23.80 -14.43 33.27
N SER A 473 -24.72 -15.39 33.40
CA SER A 473 -25.22 -15.83 34.72
C SER A 473 -24.49 -17.04 35.32
N GLU A 474 -23.58 -17.70 34.60
CA GLU A 474 -22.82 -18.85 35.11
C GLU A 474 -21.40 -18.47 35.61
N CYS A 475 -20.98 -17.21 35.46
CA CYS A 475 -19.65 -16.74 35.86
C CYS A 475 -19.59 -15.95 37.18
N GLU A 476 -20.72 -15.64 37.83
CA GLU A 476 -20.73 -14.84 39.08
C GLU A 476 -20.70 -15.67 40.39
N GLU A 477 -20.61 -17.00 40.35
CA GLU A 477 -20.67 -17.83 41.57
C GLU A 477 -19.36 -18.49 42.02
N LYS A 478 -18.19 -18.17 41.44
CA LYS A 478 -16.92 -18.77 41.89
C LYS A 478 -15.74 -17.81 41.91
N GLU A 479 -15.80 -16.80 42.77
CA GLU A 479 -14.60 -16.12 43.28
C GLU A 479 -14.88 -15.48 44.64
N ALA A 480 -14.73 -16.27 45.72
CA ALA A 480 -14.63 -15.78 47.09
C ALA A 480 -13.61 -16.64 47.86
N GLY A 481 -12.56 -15.99 48.38
CA GLY A 481 -11.45 -16.58 49.14
C GLY A 481 -10.23 -16.85 48.23
N GLU A 482 -9.01 -16.38 48.49
CA GLU A 482 -8.34 -16.14 49.76
C GLU A 482 -7.12 -15.22 49.53
N VAL A 483 -6.81 -14.37 50.52
CA VAL A 483 -5.72 -13.38 50.52
C VAL A 483 -4.44 -14.02 51.06
N VAL A 484 -3.31 -13.88 50.36
CA VAL A 484 -1.98 -13.96 50.99
C VAL A 484 -1.04 -12.90 50.38
N GLN A 485 -0.48 -12.08 51.27
CA GLN A 485 0.58 -11.09 51.01
C GLN A 485 1.95 -11.78 50.98
N GLU A 486 2.83 -11.38 50.08
CA GLU A 486 4.27 -11.37 50.35
C GLU A 486 5.00 -10.34 49.47
N ALA A 487 5.98 -9.67 50.07
CA ALA A 487 6.75 -8.55 49.53
C ALA A 487 8.24 -8.91 49.46
N ALA A 488 8.98 -8.45 48.43
CA ALA A 488 10.32 -7.82 48.55
C ALA A 488 11.08 -7.64 47.21
N ALA A 489 11.41 -6.36 46.94
CA ALA A 489 12.72 -5.78 46.55
C ALA A 489 13.40 -6.02 45.17
N PRO A 490 14.24 -5.06 44.69
CA PRO A 490 14.57 -4.85 43.28
C PRO A 490 15.99 -5.29 42.89
N ALA A 491 16.16 -5.76 41.65
CA ALA A 491 17.47 -6.03 41.07
C ALA A 491 17.79 -5.04 39.94
N GLN A 492 18.75 -4.14 40.23
CA GLN A 492 19.47 -3.34 39.24
C GLN A 492 20.29 -4.27 38.34
N ASN A 493 20.32 -4.02 37.03
CA ASN A 493 21.48 -4.41 36.23
C ASN A 493 21.73 -3.46 35.05
N MET A 494 22.96 -2.92 35.07
CA MET A 494 23.56 -2.06 34.08
C MET A 494 23.88 -2.84 32.81
N PHE A 495 23.49 -2.35 31.63
CA PHE A 495 24.27 -2.56 30.42
C PHE A 495 24.21 -1.32 29.51
N ARG A 496 25.40 -0.89 29.11
CA ARG A 496 25.72 0.33 28.35
C ARG A 496 25.10 0.30 26.95
N THR A 497 24.46 1.41 26.57
CA THR A 497 24.00 1.73 25.21
C THR A 497 25.14 2.01 24.24
N PRO A 498 25.15 1.43 23.02
CA PRO A 498 25.96 1.90 21.89
C PRO A 498 25.23 3.01 21.10
N PRO A 499 25.95 3.82 20.28
CA PRO A 499 25.44 5.06 19.69
C PRO A 499 24.44 4.81 18.55
N ALA A 500 23.47 5.73 18.44
CA ALA A 500 22.34 5.68 17.54
C ALA A 500 22.73 5.81 16.06
N SER A 501 22.47 4.76 15.27
CA SER A 501 22.31 4.87 13.81
C SER A 501 20.85 5.20 13.50
N GLN A 502 20.61 6.36 12.87
CA GLN A 502 19.29 6.86 12.51
C GLN A 502 18.73 6.12 11.29
N VAL A 503 18.12 4.96 11.53
CA VAL A 503 17.18 4.34 10.60
C VAL A 503 15.85 5.11 10.70
N ARG A 504 15.28 5.54 9.57
CA ARG A 504 13.97 6.22 9.49
C ARG A 504 12.92 5.46 10.32
N ARG A 505 12.48 6.04 11.44
CA ARG A 505 11.69 5.36 12.47
C ARG A 505 10.20 5.54 12.21
N ALA A 506 9.62 4.53 11.58
CA ALA A 506 8.21 4.21 11.71
C ALA A 506 8.06 3.24 12.89
N VAL A 507 7.35 3.63 13.94
CA VAL A 507 6.91 2.77 15.04
C VAL A 507 5.50 2.23 14.68
N THR A 508 4.92 1.18 15.28
CA THR A 508 3.56 0.75 14.83
C THR A 508 2.73 0.13 15.93
N TRP A 509 1.56 0.69 16.24
CA TRP A 509 0.44 -0.09 16.82
C TRP A 509 -0.51 -0.69 15.77
N GLU A 510 -0.11 -0.87 14.52
CA GLU A 510 -0.41 0.06 13.42
C GLU A 510 -0.19 1.56 13.74
N THR A 511 0.35 2.27 12.75
CA THR A 511 0.71 3.71 12.70
C THR A 511 2.11 4.11 13.18
N ARG A 512 2.83 4.75 12.22
CA ARG A 512 4.24 5.16 12.21
C ARG A 512 4.66 6.07 13.35
#